data_AF-A0A396H322-F1
#
_entry.id   AF-A0A396H322-F1
#
_cell.length_a   1.000
_cell.length_b   1.000
_cell.length_c   1.000
_cell.angle_alpha   90.00
_cell.angle_beta   90.00
_cell.angle_gamma   90.00
#
_symmetry.space_group_name_H-M   'P 1'
#
loop_
_entity.id
_entity.type
_entity.pdbx_description
1 polymer ?
#
loop_
_entity_poly.entity_id
_entity_poly.type
_entity_poly.pdbx_seq_one_letter_code
_entity_poly.pdbx_strand_id
1 'polypeptide(L)'
;MIKMDTLLKTPNKLQFLHPLHGYSEKLSHFSASDKLQNHVVRFSSKKKPVLRASSSALLELVPEFKKENLDFELPLYDSTKGTVVDLVVVGGGPAGLAVAQQVSEAGLSVCAIDPNPRLIWPNNYGVWVDEFEAMDLLDCLDKTWSGAVVYIDDKTKKDLDRPYGRVNRKLLKSKMLQKCIANGVKFHQAKVIKVIHEESKSMLICNDGVTVQATVVLDATGFSRCLVQYDKPYNPGYQVAYGILAEVEEHPFDVDKMLFMDWRDSHLDNDLKLKERNSKIPTFLYAMPFSSTKIFLEETSLVARPGLRMDDIQDRMVARLKHLGINVKSIEEDEQCVIPMGGPLPVLPQRVVGIGGTAGMVHPSTGYMVARTLAAAPIVANAIVQYLGSDRGLLGDEVSARVWKDLWPIERRRQREFFCFGMDVLLKLDLPGTRRFFDAFFNLEPHYWHGFLSSRLYLPELFTFGLSLFSYASNTSRLEIMAKGTLPLVNMVNNLIQDKE
;
A
#
# COMPACT_ATOMS: atom_id res chain seq x y z
N MET A 1 -23.58 -56.09 0.78
CA MET A 1 -22.33 -56.81 0.43
C MET A 1 -21.36 -55.80 -0.20
N ILE A 2 -20.34 -55.30 0.55
CA ILE A 2 -19.19 -54.46 0.06
C ILE A 2 -19.62 -53.05 -0.47
N LYS A 3 -18.92 -51.90 -0.32
CA LYS A 3 -17.91 -51.29 0.59
C LYS A 3 -18.28 -49.77 0.66
N MET A 4 -18.15 -49.01 1.76
CA MET A 4 -16.96 -48.53 2.51
C MET A 4 -16.16 -47.39 1.82
N ASP A 5 -16.30 -46.18 2.39
CA ASP A 5 -15.45 -44.98 2.44
C ASP A 5 -14.59 -44.51 1.25
N THR A 6 -14.70 -43.20 0.92
CA THR A 6 -13.58 -42.26 1.20
C THR A 6 -14.07 -40.81 1.39
N LEU A 7 -13.76 -40.22 2.56
CA LEU A 7 -13.83 -38.77 2.80
C LEU A 7 -12.60 -38.08 2.18
N LEU A 8 -12.81 -37.13 1.25
CA LEU A 8 -11.74 -36.24 0.79
C LEU A 8 -11.81 -34.88 1.51
N LYS A 9 -10.92 -34.72 2.50
CA LYS A 9 -10.67 -33.46 3.20
C LYS A 9 -9.96 -32.48 2.26
N THR A 10 -10.49 -31.26 2.09
CA THR A 10 -9.78 -30.14 1.47
C THR A 10 -9.00 -29.34 2.52
N PRO A 11 -7.65 -29.25 2.44
CA PRO A 11 -6.84 -28.55 3.43
C PRO A 11 -6.68 -27.06 3.10
N ASN A 12 -7.71 -26.24 3.34
CA ASN A 12 -7.56 -24.78 3.35
C ASN A 12 -7.02 -24.30 4.71
N LYS A 13 -5.69 -24.31 4.85
CA LYS A 13 -4.97 -23.60 5.94
C LYS A 13 -3.70 -22.92 5.40
N LEU A 14 -3.87 -21.74 4.84
CA LEU A 14 -2.83 -20.71 4.83
C LEU A 14 -3.14 -19.71 5.95
N GLN A 15 -2.68 -20.04 7.16
CA GLN A 15 -2.68 -19.08 8.25
C GLN A 15 -1.54 -18.08 8.01
N PHE A 16 -1.88 -16.81 7.82
CA PHE A 16 -0.93 -15.72 8.05
C PHE A 16 -0.59 -15.70 9.55
N LEU A 17 0.53 -16.33 9.90
CA LEU A 17 1.07 -16.31 11.26
C LEU A 17 1.80 -14.99 11.48
N HIS A 18 1.26 -14.14 12.34
CA HIS A 18 2.05 -13.09 12.98
C HIS A 18 3.17 -13.72 13.82
N PRO A 19 4.35 -13.10 13.92
CA PRO A 19 5.39 -13.57 14.84
C PRO A 19 4.92 -13.40 16.29
N LEU A 20 4.70 -14.53 16.99
CA LEU A 20 4.59 -14.54 18.45
C LEU A 20 6.00 -14.69 19.02
N HIS A 21 6.47 -13.70 19.78
CA HIS A 21 7.69 -13.83 20.57
C HIS A 21 7.48 -14.86 21.69
N GLY A 22 7.97 -16.07 21.48
CA GLY A 22 8.07 -17.09 22.52
C GLY A 22 9.32 -16.88 23.38
N TYR A 23 9.12 -16.51 24.65
CA TYR A 23 10.14 -16.66 25.68
C TYR A 23 10.58 -18.13 25.76
N SER A 24 11.89 -18.37 25.91
CA SER A 24 12.45 -19.69 26.19
C SER A 24 13.14 -19.65 27.55
N GLU A 25 12.52 -20.25 28.56
CA GLU A 25 13.12 -20.41 29.88
C GLU A 25 14.22 -21.49 29.84
N LYS A 26 15.32 -21.21 30.54
CA LYS A 26 16.43 -22.15 30.69
C LYS A 26 16.01 -23.33 31.56
N LEU A 27 16.22 -24.55 31.09
CA LEU A 27 16.39 -25.71 31.96
C LEU A 27 17.69 -26.44 31.61
N SER A 28 18.57 -26.48 32.60
CA SER A 28 19.92 -27.03 32.55
C SER A 28 19.93 -28.54 32.76
N HIS A 29 20.72 -29.27 31.98
CA HIS A 29 21.27 -30.55 32.43
C HIS A 29 22.78 -30.63 32.16
N PHE A 30 23.52 -30.99 33.20
CA PHE A 30 24.96 -31.24 33.18
C PHE A 30 25.28 -32.58 32.52
N SER A 31 26.35 -32.62 31.75
CA SER A 31 27.31 -33.73 31.76
C SER A 31 28.69 -33.22 31.33
N ALA A 32 29.74 -33.68 32.03
CA ALA A 32 31.10 -33.19 31.86
C ALA A 32 31.99 -34.20 31.14
N SER A 33 33.02 -33.72 30.44
CA SER A 33 34.29 -34.42 30.31
C SER A 33 35.43 -33.44 29.99
N ASP A 34 36.59 -33.68 30.61
CA ASP A 34 37.78 -32.85 30.49
C ASP A 34 38.46 -32.95 29.12
N LYS A 35 39.12 -31.86 28.70
CA LYS A 35 40.59 -31.85 28.67
C LYS A 35 41.21 -30.46 28.56
N LEU A 36 42.22 -30.28 29.40
CA LEU A 36 43.04 -29.08 29.60
C LEU A 36 44.10 -28.94 28.49
N GLN A 37 44.36 -27.73 27.99
CA GLN A 37 45.71 -27.31 27.58
C GLN A 37 45.87 -25.78 27.60
N ASN A 38 47.08 -25.32 27.93
CA ASN A 38 47.32 -24.00 28.51
C ASN A 38 47.81 -22.92 27.51
N HIS A 39 47.43 -21.67 27.82
CA HIS A 39 48.14 -20.39 27.62
C HIS A 39 49.11 -20.19 26.43
N VAL A 40 48.86 -19.12 25.65
CA VAL A 40 49.70 -17.90 25.69
C VAL A 40 48.81 -16.66 25.52
N VAL A 41 48.93 -15.67 26.41
CA VAL A 41 48.31 -14.34 26.24
C VAL A 41 49.31 -13.41 25.53
N ARG A 42 48.92 -12.85 24.39
CA ARG A 42 49.59 -11.68 23.80
C ARG A 42 48.61 -10.50 23.76
N PHE A 43 48.92 -9.47 24.55
CA PHE A 43 48.28 -8.16 24.41
C PHE A 43 48.66 -7.56 23.05
N SER A 44 47.67 -7.25 22.23
CA SER A 44 47.83 -6.34 21.09
C SER A 44 46.76 -5.23 21.18
N SER A 45 47.06 -4.08 20.57
CA SER A 45 46.35 -2.82 20.80
C SER A 45 44.85 -2.89 20.47
N LYS A 46 44.03 -2.36 21.37
CA LYS A 46 42.60 -2.14 21.15
C LYS A 46 42.38 -1.14 20.01
N LYS A 47 42.26 -1.62 18.77
CA LYS A 47 41.43 -0.92 17.77
C LYS A 47 39.97 -1.10 18.22
N LYS A 48 39.21 0.00 18.30
CA LYS A 48 37.75 -0.09 18.48
C LYS A 48 37.20 -0.99 17.35
N PRO A 49 36.30 -1.95 17.64
CA PRO A 49 35.67 -2.71 16.57
C PRO A 49 34.79 -1.75 15.79
N VAL A 50 35.16 -1.48 14.53
CA VAL A 50 34.20 -0.97 13.56
C VAL A 50 33.18 -2.08 13.39
N LEU A 51 31.97 -1.88 13.94
CA LEU A 51 30.84 -2.78 13.74
C LEU A 51 30.67 -2.98 12.24
N ARG A 52 30.78 -4.23 11.77
CA ARG A 52 30.30 -4.58 10.44
C ARG A 52 28.80 -4.41 10.48
N ALA A 53 28.29 -3.30 9.94
CA ALA A 53 26.87 -3.09 9.75
C ALA A 53 26.30 -4.23 8.88
N SER A 54 25.68 -5.19 9.54
CA SER A 54 24.79 -6.20 8.98
C SER A 54 23.35 -5.68 9.08
N SER A 55 22.43 -6.32 8.34
CA SER A 55 20.99 -6.14 8.54
C SER A 55 20.58 -6.31 10.00
N SER A 56 21.20 -7.25 10.75
CA SER A 56 20.98 -7.38 12.20
C SER A 56 21.35 -6.11 13.01
N ALA A 57 22.44 -5.43 12.67
CA ALA A 57 22.89 -4.24 13.42
C ALA A 57 22.00 -3.01 13.16
N LEU A 58 21.38 -2.91 11.98
CA LEU A 58 20.35 -1.90 11.72
C LEU A 58 19.04 -2.25 12.45
N LEU A 59 18.67 -3.53 12.49
CA LEU A 59 17.50 -4.03 13.22
C LEU A 59 17.65 -3.90 14.75
N GLU A 60 18.86 -3.96 15.31
CA GLU A 60 19.15 -3.67 16.72
C GLU A 60 18.86 -2.20 17.12
N LEU A 61 18.78 -1.28 16.14
CA LEU A 61 18.39 0.12 16.36
C LEU A 61 16.89 0.37 16.23
N VAL A 62 16.12 -0.59 15.72
CA VAL A 62 14.66 -0.46 15.55
C VAL A 62 14.00 -0.51 16.94
N PRO A 63 13.23 0.53 17.33
CA PRO A 63 12.56 0.54 18.63
C PRO A 63 11.42 -0.50 18.68
N GLU A 64 11.06 -0.95 19.88
CA GLU A 64 9.81 -1.71 20.04
C GLU A 64 8.62 -0.90 19.50
N PHE A 65 7.86 -1.46 18.55
CA PHE A 65 6.77 -0.78 17.87
C PHE A 65 5.69 -0.28 18.84
N LYS A 66 5.69 1.04 19.11
CA LYS A 66 4.71 1.68 19.99
C LYS A 66 3.42 1.97 19.24
N LYS A 67 2.37 1.22 19.58
CA LYS A 67 0.99 1.47 19.17
C LYS A 67 0.45 2.76 19.79
N GLU A 68 0.65 3.89 19.13
CA GLU A 68 0.09 5.18 19.54
C GLU A 68 -1.42 5.24 19.22
N ASN A 69 -2.22 5.61 20.23
CA ASN A 69 -3.65 5.87 20.07
C ASN A 69 -3.91 7.38 20.11
N LEU A 70 -4.89 7.81 19.32
CA LEU A 70 -5.46 9.14 19.42
C LEU A 70 -6.34 9.27 20.66
N ASP A 71 -6.21 10.40 21.35
CA ASP A 71 -6.99 10.74 22.53
C ASP A 71 -8.35 11.33 22.14
N PHE A 72 -9.28 10.44 21.79
CA PHE A 72 -10.67 10.77 21.50
C PHE A 72 -11.61 9.87 22.27
N GLU A 73 -12.66 10.47 22.86
CA GLU A 73 -13.85 9.76 23.27
C GLU A 73 -14.71 9.48 22.04
N LEU A 74 -14.91 8.20 21.72
CA LEU A 74 -15.68 7.78 20.55
C LEU A 74 -17.14 7.51 20.94
N PRO A 75 -18.15 8.12 20.26
CA PRO A 75 -19.55 7.78 20.48
C PRO A 75 -19.80 6.31 20.16
N LEU A 76 -20.06 5.49 21.18
CA LEU A 76 -20.19 4.04 20.99
C LEU A 76 -21.52 3.65 20.35
N TYR A 77 -21.51 2.58 19.56
CA TYR A 77 -22.71 1.92 19.06
C TYR A 77 -23.44 1.20 20.20
N ASP A 78 -24.74 1.46 20.33
CA ASP A 78 -25.61 0.88 21.34
C ASP A 78 -26.42 -0.27 20.73
N SER A 79 -26.00 -1.50 20.99
CA SER A 79 -26.63 -2.71 20.48
C SER A 79 -28.03 -2.98 21.05
N THR A 80 -28.41 -2.34 22.16
CA THR A 80 -29.72 -2.56 22.81
C THR A 80 -30.87 -1.91 22.03
N LYS A 81 -30.59 -0.89 21.22
CA LYS A 81 -31.59 -0.14 20.44
C LYS A 81 -32.14 -0.91 19.24
N GLY A 82 -31.48 -1.99 18.82
CA GLY A 82 -31.92 -2.84 17.70
C GLY A 82 -32.15 -2.11 16.37
N THR A 83 -31.60 -0.91 16.21
CA THR A 83 -31.90 -0.02 15.08
C THR A 83 -31.09 -0.42 13.86
N VAL A 84 -31.76 -0.50 12.70
CA VAL A 84 -31.07 -0.62 11.41
C VAL A 84 -30.47 0.74 11.07
N VAL A 85 -29.15 0.80 10.86
CA VAL A 85 -28.48 2.03 10.38
C VAL A 85 -28.47 2.08 8.87
N ASP A 86 -28.30 3.27 8.30
CA ASP A 86 -28.25 3.45 6.84
C ASP A 86 -26.99 2.83 6.24
N LEU A 87 -25.85 3.04 6.92
CA LEU A 87 -24.54 2.55 6.49
C LEU A 87 -23.75 1.94 7.66
N VAL A 88 -23.20 0.74 7.43
CA VAL A 88 -22.06 0.24 8.20
C VAL A 88 -20.79 0.31 7.37
N VAL A 89 -19.75 0.94 7.93
CA VAL A 89 -18.39 0.97 7.38
C VAL A 89 -17.52 0.01 8.17
N VAL A 90 -16.91 -0.96 7.50
CA VAL A 90 -16.02 -1.95 8.12
C VAL A 90 -14.57 -1.61 7.79
N GLY A 91 -13.83 -1.10 8.78
CA GLY A 91 -12.44 -0.65 8.67
C GLY A 91 -12.28 0.87 8.81
N GLY A 92 -11.58 1.29 9.86
CA GLY A 92 -11.28 2.69 10.22
C GLY A 92 -10.06 3.27 9.49
N GLY A 93 -9.82 2.85 8.25
CA GLY A 93 -8.78 3.39 7.36
C GLY A 93 -9.19 4.74 6.73
N PRO A 94 -8.30 5.42 5.99
CA PRO A 94 -8.61 6.70 5.33
C PRO A 94 -9.85 6.61 4.43
N ALA A 95 -9.98 5.50 3.70
CA ALA A 95 -11.10 5.20 2.81
C ALA A 95 -12.45 5.12 3.55
N GLY A 96 -12.48 4.37 4.65
CA GLY A 96 -13.70 4.16 5.44
C GLY A 96 -14.14 5.42 6.15
N LEU A 97 -13.21 6.14 6.80
CA LEU A 97 -13.54 7.39 7.48
C LEU A 97 -13.99 8.49 6.51
N ALA A 98 -13.39 8.59 5.32
CA ALA A 98 -13.79 9.59 4.32
C ALA A 98 -15.22 9.38 3.78
N VAL A 99 -15.69 8.14 3.64
CA VAL A 99 -17.10 7.86 3.28
C VAL A 99 -18.02 8.02 4.49
N ALA A 100 -17.61 7.51 5.66
CA ALA A 100 -18.40 7.65 6.90
C ALA A 100 -18.69 9.12 7.24
N GLN A 101 -17.69 10.00 7.07
CA GLN A 101 -17.84 11.44 7.24
C GLN A 101 -18.93 11.99 6.32
N GLN A 102 -18.80 11.81 5.01
CA GLN A 102 -19.69 12.45 4.03
C GLN A 102 -21.11 11.89 4.06
N VAL A 103 -21.28 10.60 4.32
CA VAL A 103 -22.62 9.99 4.47
C VAL A 103 -23.33 10.48 5.73
N SER A 104 -22.60 10.65 6.85
CA SER A 104 -23.16 11.23 8.07
C SER A 104 -23.36 12.74 7.99
N GLU A 105 -22.57 13.45 7.18
CA GLU A 105 -22.75 14.89 6.88
C GLU A 105 -24.07 15.17 6.17
N ALA A 106 -24.56 14.22 5.36
CA ALA A 106 -25.88 14.23 4.76
C ALA A 106 -27.03 13.80 5.72
N GLY A 107 -26.74 13.58 7.01
CA GLY A 107 -27.73 13.23 8.03
C GLY A 107 -28.09 11.74 8.12
N LEU A 108 -27.44 10.86 7.35
CA LEU A 108 -27.69 9.42 7.43
C LEU A 108 -26.98 8.79 8.63
N SER A 109 -27.58 7.74 9.18
CA SER A 109 -27.05 7.03 10.35
C SER A 109 -25.91 6.09 9.95
N VAL A 110 -24.73 6.31 10.54
CA VAL A 110 -23.51 5.55 10.22
C VAL A 110 -22.94 4.86 11.46
N CYS A 111 -22.59 3.59 11.32
CA CYS A 111 -21.79 2.84 12.29
C CYS A 111 -20.46 2.39 11.68
N ALA A 112 -19.34 2.83 12.26
CA ALA A 112 -17.99 2.45 11.88
C ALA A 112 -17.48 1.31 12.79
N ILE A 113 -17.18 0.15 12.20
CA ILE A 113 -16.69 -1.03 12.90
C ILE A 113 -15.19 -1.20 12.58
N ASP A 114 -14.34 -1.10 13.59
CA ASP A 114 -12.90 -1.31 13.47
C ASP A 114 -12.32 -1.93 14.74
N PRO A 115 -11.34 -2.85 14.68
CA PRO A 115 -10.79 -3.47 15.90
C PRO A 115 -9.95 -2.51 16.78
N ASN A 116 -9.43 -1.42 16.20
CA ASN A 116 -8.55 -0.45 16.86
C ASN A 116 -8.85 0.99 16.36
N PRO A 117 -10.06 1.54 16.55
CA PRO A 117 -10.50 2.76 15.87
C PRO A 117 -9.67 3.99 16.26
N ARG A 118 -9.06 4.00 17.46
CA ARG A 118 -8.16 5.06 17.94
C ARG A 118 -6.69 4.91 17.51
N LEU A 119 -6.25 3.73 17.08
CA LEU A 119 -4.85 3.48 16.71
C LEU A 119 -4.45 4.31 15.49
N ILE A 120 -3.33 5.04 15.55
CA ILE A 120 -2.80 5.77 14.38
C ILE A 120 -2.48 4.76 13.27
N TRP A 121 -2.76 5.12 12.02
CA TRP A 121 -2.50 4.22 10.88
C TRP A 121 -1.00 3.91 10.79
N PRO A 122 -0.59 2.63 10.71
CA PRO A 122 0.81 2.25 10.84
C PRO A 122 1.68 2.68 9.66
N ASN A 123 1.11 2.78 8.46
CA ASN A 123 1.82 3.07 7.22
C ASN A 123 2.13 4.56 7.08
N ASN A 124 3.22 4.89 6.38
CA ASN A 124 3.45 6.23 5.85
C ASN A 124 2.80 6.40 4.48
N TYR A 125 2.52 7.65 4.12
CA TYR A 125 1.99 8.01 2.81
C TYR A 125 2.77 9.18 2.24
N GLY A 126 3.31 8.99 1.04
CA GLY A 126 3.74 10.07 0.16
C GLY A 126 2.64 10.41 -0.85
N VAL A 127 2.50 11.68 -1.19
CA VAL A 127 1.50 12.20 -2.14
C VAL A 127 2.07 13.36 -2.95
N TRP A 128 1.55 13.59 -4.15
CA TRP A 128 1.83 14.84 -4.85
C TRP A 128 0.99 15.96 -4.24
N VAL A 129 1.59 17.14 -4.03
CA VAL A 129 0.94 18.23 -3.28
C VAL A 129 -0.35 18.69 -3.99
N ASP A 130 -0.36 18.71 -5.32
CA ASP A 130 -1.54 19.08 -6.13
C ASP A 130 -2.76 18.15 -5.90
N GLU A 131 -2.52 16.90 -5.49
CA GLU A 131 -3.61 15.97 -5.18
C GLU A 131 -4.28 16.28 -3.84
N PHE A 132 -3.50 16.72 -2.84
CA PHE A 132 -4.01 17.10 -1.52
C PHE A 132 -4.56 18.53 -1.50
N GLU A 133 -4.01 19.43 -2.33
CA GLU A 133 -4.57 20.76 -2.59
C GLU A 133 -5.99 20.67 -3.15
N ALA A 134 -6.21 19.83 -4.17
CA ALA A 134 -7.52 19.59 -4.78
C ALA A 134 -8.57 18.97 -3.82
N MET A 135 -8.18 18.58 -2.60
CA MET A 135 -9.05 17.99 -1.57
C MET A 135 -9.12 18.81 -0.27
N ASP A 136 -8.51 20.00 -0.19
CA ASP A 136 -8.39 20.80 1.04
C ASP A 136 -7.73 20.04 2.21
N LEU A 137 -6.63 19.34 1.90
CA LEU A 137 -5.85 18.51 2.83
C LEU A 137 -4.38 18.94 2.98
N LEU A 138 -4.00 20.14 2.51
CA LEU A 138 -2.62 20.64 2.64
C LEU A 138 -2.17 20.75 4.12
N ASP A 139 -3.10 21.05 5.03
CA ASP A 139 -2.87 21.05 6.47
C ASP A 139 -2.50 19.66 7.03
N CYS A 140 -2.82 18.58 6.31
CA CYS A 140 -2.50 17.21 6.68
C CYS A 140 -1.11 16.74 6.18
N LEU A 141 -0.24 17.63 5.72
CA LEU A 141 1.15 17.32 5.33
C LEU A 141 2.11 17.78 6.45
N ASP A 142 3.05 16.93 6.87
CA ASP A 142 4.07 17.30 7.88
C ASP A 142 5.35 17.87 7.27
N LYS A 143 5.67 17.49 6.03
CA LYS A 143 6.78 18.03 5.25
C LYS A 143 6.43 17.99 3.76
N THR A 144 6.80 19.05 3.06
CA THR A 144 6.76 19.15 1.60
C THR A 144 8.14 19.44 1.04
N TRP A 145 8.38 19.01 -0.19
CA TRP A 145 9.57 19.31 -0.97
C TRP A 145 9.15 19.99 -2.27
N SER A 146 9.96 20.96 -2.72
CA SER A 146 9.66 21.79 -3.90
C SER A 146 9.55 21.00 -5.21
N GLY A 147 10.15 19.81 -5.24
CA GLY A 147 10.10 18.89 -6.36
C GLY A 147 10.71 17.55 -5.98
N ALA A 148 10.84 16.68 -6.98
CA ALA A 148 11.35 15.33 -6.83
C ALA A 148 12.59 15.09 -7.72
N VAL A 149 13.44 14.12 -7.36
CA VAL A 149 14.65 13.75 -8.09
C VAL A 149 14.61 12.26 -8.45
N VAL A 150 15.05 11.93 -9.66
CA VAL A 150 15.24 10.54 -10.10
C VAL A 150 16.68 10.35 -10.59
N TYR A 151 17.39 9.37 -10.03
CA TYR A 151 18.63 8.85 -10.59
C TYR A 151 18.32 7.57 -11.37
N ILE A 152 18.52 7.62 -12.69
CA ILE A 152 18.42 6.45 -13.56
C ILE A 152 19.69 5.61 -13.42
N ASP A 153 20.86 6.25 -13.44
CA ASP A 153 22.16 5.65 -13.21
C ASP A 153 23.16 6.70 -12.67
N ASP A 154 24.44 6.34 -12.54
CA ASP A 154 25.48 7.23 -12.00
C ASP A 154 25.78 8.45 -12.91
N LYS A 155 25.22 8.50 -14.13
CA LYS A 155 25.41 9.58 -15.11
C LYS A 155 24.14 10.41 -15.34
N THR A 156 22.98 9.82 -15.09
CA THR A 156 21.69 10.34 -15.54
C THR A 156 20.79 10.66 -14.35
N LYS A 157 20.78 11.93 -13.96
CA LYS A 157 19.84 12.53 -13.00
C LYS A 157 18.71 13.24 -13.77
N LYS A 158 17.50 13.18 -13.24
CA LYS A 158 16.36 14.00 -13.65
C LYS A 158 15.81 14.76 -12.45
N ASP A 159 15.47 16.03 -12.66
CA ASP A 159 14.76 16.86 -11.71
C ASP A 159 13.31 16.99 -12.18
N LEU A 160 12.37 16.64 -11.30
CA LEU A 160 10.94 16.66 -11.54
C LEU A 160 10.32 17.86 -10.83
N ASP A 161 9.84 18.83 -11.61
CA ASP A 161 9.21 20.06 -11.10
C ASP A 161 7.75 19.83 -10.73
N ARG A 162 7.53 18.89 -9.80
CA ARG A 162 6.22 18.60 -9.18
C ARG A 162 6.42 18.41 -7.68
N PRO A 163 5.87 19.30 -6.83
CA PRO A 163 6.04 19.20 -5.38
C PRO A 163 5.48 17.89 -4.80
N TYR A 164 6.21 17.32 -3.84
CA TYR A 164 5.85 16.10 -3.13
C TYR A 164 5.69 16.37 -1.65
N GLY A 165 4.86 15.59 -0.94
CA GLY A 165 4.64 15.73 0.50
C GLY A 165 4.50 14.39 1.20
N ARG A 166 4.92 14.35 2.48
CA ARG A 166 4.59 13.26 3.41
C ARG A 166 3.33 13.66 4.18
N VAL A 167 2.41 12.71 4.30
CA VAL A 167 1.15 12.90 5.02
C VAL A 167 1.38 12.73 6.52
N ASN A 168 0.96 13.73 7.29
CA ASN A 168 0.83 13.63 8.74
C ASN A 168 -0.33 12.68 9.08
N ARG A 169 -0.02 11.39 9.16
CA ARG A 169 -0.98 10.30 9.46
C ARG A 169 -1.80 10.52 10.73
N LYS A 170 -1.21 11.17 11.75
CA LYS A 170 -1.85 11.51 13.02
C LYS A 170 -2.89 12.63 12.85
N LEU A 171 -2.53 13.69 12.13
CA LEU A 171 -3.39 14.84 11.89
C LEU A 171 -4.52 14.49 10.91
N LEU A 172 -4.23 13.78 9.81
CA LEU A 172 -5.25 13.34 8.86
C LEU A 172 -6.32 12.47 9.54
N LYS A 173 -5.89 11.48 10.34
CA LYS A 173 -6.84 10.63 11.09
C LYS A 173 -7.62 11.44 12.14
N SER A 174 -6.98 12.37 12.83
CA SER A 174 -7.64 13.26 13.79
C SER A 174 -8.72 14.12 13.14
N LYS A 175 -8.40 14.80 12.02
CA LYS A 175 -9.34 15.64 11.23
C LYS A 175 -10.55 14.83 10.76
N MET A 176 -10.33 13.61 10.28
CA MET A 176 -11.41 12.70 9.86
C MET A 176 -12.26 12.19 11.03
N LEU A 177 -11.65 11.75 12.14
CA LEU A 177 -12.40 11.29 13.31
C LEU A 177 -13.22 12.42 13.94
N GLN A 178 -12.67 13.62 14.07
CA GLN A 178 -13.38 14.78 14.60
C GLN A 178 -14.65 15.08 13.80
N LYS A 179 -14.56 15.10 12.46
CA LYS A 179 -15.74 15.30 11.61
C LYS A 179 -16.75 14.14 11.73
N CYS A 180 -16.30 12.88 11.74
CA CYS A 180 -17.19 11.74 11.98
C CYS A 180 -17.93 11.84 13.33
N ILE A 181 -17.23 12.21 14.41
CA ILE A 181 -17.81 12.39 15.75
C ILE A 181 -18.84 13.54 15.75
N ALA A 182 -18.50 14.68 15.14
CA ALA A 182 -19.39 15.84 15.02
C ALA A 182 -20.67 15.52 14.22
N ASN A 183 -20.54 14.73 13.16
CA ASN A 183 -21.67 14.25 12.34
C ASN A 183 -22.43 13.08 13.00
N GLY A 184 -22.07 12.67 14.21
CA GLY A 184 -22.81 11.70 15.02
C GLY A 184 -22.52 10.22 14.75
N VAL A 185 -21.52 9.89 13.91
CA VAL A 185 -21.08 8.52 13.61
C VAL A 185 -20.87 7.72 14.89
N LYS A 186 -21.42 6.50 14.94
CA LYS A 186 -21.19 5.57 16.05
C LYS A 186 -20.04 4.64 15.74
N PHE A 187 -19.28 4.27 16.77
CA PHE A 187 -18.12 3.41 16.66
C PHE A 187 -18.35 2.11 17.42
N HIS A 188 -17.92 1.00 16.83
CA HIS A 188 -17.94 -0.30 17.47
C HIS A 188 -16.53 -0.93 17.38
N GLN A 189 -15.88 -1.09 18.53
CA GLN A 189 -14.52 -1.61 18.58
C GLN A 189 -14.51 -3.15 18.47
N ALA A 190 -14.71 -3.66 17.26
CA ALA A 190 -14.79 -5.10 16.99
C ALA A 190 -14.30 -5.43 15.57
N LYS A 191 -14.25 -6.72 15.26
CA LYS A 191 -13.99 -7.27 13.92
C LYS A 191 -15.25 -7.95 13.40
N VAL A 192 -15.75 -7.52 12.25
CA VAL A 192 -16.79 -8.25 11.51
C VAL A 192 -16.23 -9.60 11.04
N ILE A 193 -16.93 -10.69 11.35
CA ILE A 193 -16.56 -12.06 10.98
C ILE A 193 -17.45 -12.63 9.86
N LYS A 194 -18.67 -12.09 9.71
CA LYS A 194 -19.64 -12.54 8.69
C LYS A 194 -20.63 -11.42 8.39
N VAL A 195 -21.10 -11.35 7.15
CA VAL A 195 -22.30 -10.61 6.75
C VAL A 195 -23.33 -11.61 6.24
N ILE A 196 -24.59 -11.39 6.59
CA ILE A 196 -25.77 -12.11 6.09
C ILE A 196 -26.67 -11.08 5.42
N HIS A 197 -27.20 -11.40 4.25
CA HIS A 197 -28.05 -10.49 3.48
C HIS A 197 -29.52 -10.92 3.57
N GLU A 198 -30.38 -9.94 3.83
CA GLU A 198 -31.82 -10.00 3.66
C GLU A 198 -32.19 -9.07 2.49
N GLU A 199 -33.47 -9.06 2.10
CA GLU A 199 -33.96 -8.28 0.94
C GLU A 199 -33.62 -6.79 1.06
N SER A 200 -34.08 -6.13 2.13
CA SER A 200 -33.86 -4.69 2.36
C SER A 200 -32.60 -4.34 3.16
N LYS A 201 -32.07 -5.25 3.98
CA LYS A 201 -30.96 -4.98 4.92
C LYS A 201 -29.92 -6.10 4.97
N SER A 202 -28.79 -5.82 5.60
CA SER A 202 -27.73 -6.78 5.90
C SER A 202 -27.46 -6.82 7.40
N MET A 203 -27.09 -8.00 7.90
CA MET A 203 -26.77 -8.26 9.29
C MET A 203 -25.28 -8.63 9.40
N LEU A 204 -24.50 -7.77 10.05
CA LEU A 204 -23.08 -7.99 10.31
C LEU A 204 -22.90 -8.60 11.69
N ILE A 205 -22.20 -9.74 11.75
CA ILE A 205 -21.86 -10.42 13.00
C ILE A 205 -20.42 -10.09 13.34
N CYS A 206 -20.20 -9.60 14.56
CA CYS A 206 -18.89 -9.25 15.09
C CYS A 206 -18.29 -10.38 15.96
N ASN A 207 -16.97 -10.35 16.16
CA ASN A 207 -16.23 -11.38 16.88
C ASN A 207 -16.49 -11.41 18.40
N ASP A 208 -17.14 -10.38 18.95
CA ASP A 208 -17.60 -10.26 20.33
C ASP A 208 -19.06 -10.75 20.52
N GLY A 209 -19.71 -11.19 19.44
CA GLY A 209 -21.12 -11.62 19.41
C GLY A 209 -22.12 -10.49 19.17
N VAL A 210 -21.68 -9.22 19.11
CA VAL A 210 -22.57 -8.11 18.76
C VAL A 210 -22.96 -8.20 17.30
N THR A 211 -24.22 -7.86 17.02
CA THR A 211 -24.78 -7.84 15.67
C THR A 211 -25.23 -6.42 15.32
N VAL A 212 -24.84 -5.94 14.15
CA VAL A 212 -25.20 -4.62 13.62
C VAL A 212 -26.03 -4.83 12.35
N GLN A 213 -27.18 -4.16 12.24
CA GLN A 213 -28.03 -4.23 11.04
C GLN A 213 -27.87 -2.94 10.23
N ALA A 214 -27.72 -3.06 8.91
CA ALA A 214 -27.48 -1.93 8.03
C ALA A 214 -28.19 -2.07 6.68
N THR A 215 -28.66 -0.97 6.09
CA THR A 215 -29.19 -1.00 4.71
C THR A 215 -28.05 -1.26 3.70
N VAL A 216 -26.94 -0.51 3.84
CA VAL A 216 -25.72 -0.65 3.03
C VAL A 216 -24.54 -1.10 3.90
N VAL A 217 -23.69 -1.98 3.35
CA VAL A 217 -22.41 -2.38 3.95
C VAL A 217 -21.26 -1.95 3.05
N LEU A 218 -20.33 -1.19 3.62
CA LEU A 218 -19.09 -0.77 2.97
C LEU A 218 -17.89 -1.52 3.58
N ASP A 219 -17.28 -2.39 2.81
CA ASP A 219 -15.96 -2.97 3.09
C ASP A 219 -14.88 -1.91 2.80
N ALA A 220 -14.21 -1.46 3.86
CA ALA A 220 -13.04 -0.58 3.82
C ALA A 220 -11.81 -1.25 4.48
N THR A 221 -11.79 -2.59 4.56
CA THR A 221 -10.78 -3.38 5.31
C THR A 221 -9.40 -3.48 4.64
N GLY A 222 -9.11 -2.60 3.67
CA GLY A 222 -7.85 -2.55 2.96
C GLY A 222 -7.58 -3.85 2.18
N PHE A 223 -6.42 -4.46 2.41
CA PHE A 223 -6.01 -5.69 1.71
C PHE A 223 -6.52 -6.99 2.37
N SER A 224 -7.40 -6.88 3.38
CA SER A 224 -7.96 -8.04 4.09
C SER A 224 -8.92 -8.87 3.21
N ARG A 225 -9.56 -8.24 2.22
CA ARG A 225 -10.43 -8.88 1.20
C ARG A 225 -11.46 -9.83 1.81
N CYS A 226 -12.08 -9.43 2.92
CA CYS A 226 -12.81 -10.34 3.80
C CYS A 226 -14.33 -10.30 3.65
N LEU A 227 -14.92 -9.24 3.08
CA LEU A 227 -16.38 -9.15 2.90
C LEU A 227 -16.79 -9.14 1.42
N VAL A 228 -16.10 -8.38 0.56
CA VAL A 228 -16.38 -8.42 -0.88
C VAL A 228 -15.90 -9.72 -1.53
N GLN A 229 -16.67 -10.20 -2.49
CA GLN A 229 -16.46 -11.43 -3.22
C GLN A 229 -15.65 -11.22 -4.50
N TYR A 230 -14.91 -12.26 -4.90
CA TYR A 230 -14.10 -12.30 -6.14
C TYR A 230 -14.30 -13.66 -6.82
N ASP A 231 -14.38 -13.64 -8.15
CA ASP A 231 -14.53 -14.81 -9.02
C ASP A 231 -13.18 -15.31 -9.59
N LYS A 232 -12.18 -14.42 -9.67
CA LYS A 232 -10.87 -14.66 -10.30
C LYS A 232 -9.79 -15.02 -9.28
N PRO A 233 -8.80 -15.88 -9.66
CA PRO A 233 -7.67 -16.22 -8.80
C PRO A 233 -6.87 -14.99 -8.35
N TYR A 234 -6.46 -14.98 -7.07
CA TYR A 234 -5.67 -13.88 -6.52
C TYR A 234 -4.18 -14.08 -6.77
N ASN A 235 -3.66 -13.41 -7.80
CA ASN A 235 -2.24 -13.41 -8.17
C ASN A 235 -1.77 -12.00 -8.61
N PRO A 236 -1.81 -11.00 -7.71
CA PRO A 236 -1.37 -9.64 -8.04
C PRO A 236 0.15 -9.58 -8.27
N GLY A 237 0.67 -8.44 -8.71
CA GLY A 237 2.08 -8.13 -8.42
C GLY A 237 2.23 -7.74 -6.94
N TYR A 238 3.45 -7.61 -6.45
CA TYR A 238 3.72 -7.07 -5.11
C TYR A 238 4.83 -6.03 -5.19
N GLN A 239 4.55 -4.84 -4.69
CA GLN A 239 5.57 -3.87 -4.30
C GLN A 239 5.92 -4.17 -2.85
N VAL A 240 7.22 -4.27 -2.57
CA VAL A 240 7.71 -4.61 -1.23
C VAL A 240 8.78 -3.59 -0.87
N ALA A 241 8.73 -3.05 0.34
CA ALA A 241 9.64 -2.01 0.79
C ALA A 241 10.01 -2.17 2.27
N TYR A 242 11.22 -1.72 2.61
CA TYR A 242 11.67 -1.54 3.98
C TYR A 242 12.10 -0.10 4.20
N GLY A 243 11.43 0.59 5.11
CA GLY A 243 11.61 2.00 5.41
C GLY A 243 12.06 2.24 6.85
N ILE A 244 12.82 3.31 7.08
CA ILE A 244 13.14 3.84 8.41
C ILE A 244 12.99 5.37 8.42
N LEU A 245 12.39 5.92 9.47
CA LEU A 245 12.59 7.32 9.86
C LEU A 245 13.74 7.35 10.87
N ALA A 246 14.83 8.03 10.54
CA ALA A 246 16.06 7.98 11.32
C ALA A 246 16.69 9.36 11.56
N GLU A 247 17.34 9.47 12.72
CA GLU A 247 18.36 10.48 12.97
C GLU A 247 19.73 9.86 12.59
N VAL A 248 20.50 10.58 11.78
CA VAL A 248 21.78 10.18 11.20
C VAL A 248 22.88 11.19 11.56
N GLU A 249 24.14 10.86 11.35
CA GLU A 249 25.25 11.83 11.46
C GLU A 249 25.13 12.94 10.42
N GLU A 250 25.01 12.56 9.15
CA GLU A 250 24.73 13.42 7.99
C GLU A 250 24.19 12.56 6.84
N HIS A 251 23.70 13.18 5.77
CA HIS A 251 23.32 12.49 4.53
C HIS A 251 23.59 13.35 3.27
N PRO A 252 23.81 12.73 2.09
CA PRO A 252 24.16 13.45 0.86
C PRO A 252 22.96 14.07 0.12
N PHE A 253 21.74 13.95 0.64
CA PHE A 253 20.52 14.41 -0.05
C PHE A 253 20.18 15.87 0.20
N ASP A 254 19.67 16.54 -0.83
CA ASP A 254 19.15 17.91 -0.81
C ASP A 254 17.87 18.00 0.03
N VAL A 255 17.84 18.87 1.04
CA VAL A 255 16.72 19.03 1.98
C VAL A 255 15.47 19.67 1.38
N ASP A 256 15.59 20.31 0.20
CA ASP A 256 14.49 20.99 -0.50
C ASP A 256 13.86 20.12 -1.61
N LYS A 257 14.41 18.92 -1.85
CA LYS A 257 13.94 17.94 -2.84
C LYS A 257 13.70 16.56 -2.23
N MET A 258 12.67 15.88 -2.73
CA MET A 258 12.42 14.47 -2.45
C MET A 258 13.24 13.59 -3.41
N LEU A 259 14.02 12.64 -2.92
CA LEU A 259 14.55 11.59 -3.80
C LEU A 259 13.44 10.58 -4.10
N PHE A 260 12.90 10.64 -5.32
CA PHE A 260 11.77 9.82 -5.74
C PHE A 260 12.18 8.43 -6.21
N MET A 261 13.25 8.29 -6.99
CA MET A 261 13.77 6.97 -7.35
C MET A 261 15.28 7.00 -7.58
N ASP A 262 16.04 6.21 -6.81
CA ASP A 262 17.46 5.97 -7.09
C ASP A 262 17.74 4.54 -7.54
N TRP A 263 17.82 4.37 -8.86
CA TRP A 263 18.11 3.10 -9.53
C TRP A 263 19.61 2.77 -9.60
N ARG A 264 20.52 3.55 -9.01
CA ARG A 264 21.98 3.25 -9.03
C ARG A 264 22.30 1.99 -8.24
N ASP A 265 23.20 1.16 -8.77
CA ASP A 265 23.60 -0.14 -8.20
C ASP A 265 25.11 -0.26 -7.89
N SER A 266 25.86 0.84 -8.04
CA SER A 266 27.28 0.98 -7.71
C SER A 266 27.60 0.65 -6.23
N HIS A 267 26.62 0.83 -5.34
CA HIS A 267 26.69 0.39 -3.95
C HIS A 267 26.83 -1.14 -3.77
N LEU A 268 26.55 -1.94 -4.81
CA LEU A 268 26.62 -3.40 -4.81
C LEU A 268 27.90 -3.96 -5.43
N ASP A 269 28.83 -3.12 -5.92
CA ASP A 269 30.04 -3.57 -6.64
C ASP A 269 30.92 -4.55 -5.84
N ASN A 270 30.88 -4.45 -4.51
CA ASN A 270 31.64 -5.30 -3.60
C ASN A 270 30.89 -6.58 -3.16
N ASP A 271 29.63 -6.76 -3.53
CA ASP A 271 28.86 -8.00 -3.31
C ASP A 271 28.22 -8.46 -4.63
N LEU A 272 28.96 -9.29 -5.37
CA LEU A 272 28.51 -9.83 -6.65
C LEU A 272 27.21 -10.63 -6.57
N LYS A 273 26.89 -11.25 -5.42
CA LYS A 273 25.64 -12.01 -5.24
C LYS A 273 24.44 -11.09 -5.04
N LEU A 274 24.61 -10.03 -4.25
CA LEU A 274 23.58 -9.00 -4.08
C LEU A 274 23.38 -8.22 -5.39
N LYS A 275 24.47 -7.94 -6.12
CA LYS A 275 24.42 -7.31 -7.44
C LYS A 275 23.72 -8.19 -8.50
N GLU A 276 23.97 -9.49 -8.53
CA GLU A 276 23.27 -10.42 -9.44
C GLU A 276 21.77 -10.57 -9.11
N ARG A 277 21.40 -10.50 -7.83
CA ARG A 277 19.98 -10.44 -7.41
C ARG A 277 19.32 -9.13 -7.88
N ASN A 278 19.99 -7.99 -7.66
CA ASN A 278 19.48 -6.68 -8.03
C ASN A 278 19.41 -6.46 -9.55
N SER A 279 20.33 -7.04 -10.33
CA SER A 279 20.24 -6.92 -11.79
C SER A 279 19.02 -7.63 -12.38
N LYS A 280 18.58 -8.74 -11.76
CA LYS A 280 17.41 -9.52 -12.17
C LYS A 280 16.08 -8.92 -11.72
N ILE A 281 15.97 -8.52 -10.45
CA ILE A 281 14.81 -7.81 -9.91
C ILE A 281 15.31 -6.62 -9.09
N PRO A 282 15.29 -5.41 -9.66
CA PRO A 282 15.91 -4.24 -9.03
C PRO A 282 15.09 -3.69 -7.88
N THR A 283 15.80 -3.05 -6.95
CA THR A 283 15.23 -2.11 -5.98
C THR A 283 15.76 -0.70 -6.24
N PHE A 284 15.07 0.29 -5.68
CA PHE A 284 15.47 1.69 -5.71
C PHE A 284 15.27 2.31 -4.31
N LEU A 285 15.97 3.41 -4.03
CA LEU A 285 15.79 4.16 -2.79
C LEU A 285 14.83 5.35 -2.99
N TYR A 286 13.86 5.48 -2.08
CA TYR A 286 13.20 6.74 -1.72
C TYR A 286 13.97 7.42 -0.58
N ALA A 287 14.14 8.74 -0.62
CA ALA A 287 14.70 9.50 0.50
C ALA A 287 14.03 10.86 0.70
N MET A 288 13.43 11.03 1.89
CA MET A 288 12.64 12.18 2.34
C MET A 288 13.40 12.95 3.45
N PRO A 289 14.29 13.89 3.10
CA PRO A 289 15.06 14.65 4.09
C PRO A 289 14.22 15.73 4.79
N PHE A 290 14.24 15.73 6.12
CA PHE A 290 13.57 16.73 6.96
C PHE A 290 14.53 17.87 7.35
N SER A 291 15.76 17.50 7.71
CA SER A 291 16.91 18.35 8.02
C SER A 291 18.18 17.67 7.49
N SER A 292 19.38 18.21 7.72
CA SER A 292 20.65 17.53 7.39
C SER A 292 20.94 16.27 8.21
N THR A 293 20.21 16.05 9.31
CA THR A 293 20.42 14.91 10.23
C THR A 293 19.18 14.03 10.42
N LYS A 294 18.00 14.45 9.96
CA LYS A 294 16.75 13.68 10.08
C LYS A 294 16.17 13.37 8.71
N ILE A 295 15.95 12.09 8.42
CA ILE A 295 15.54 11.61 7.10
C ILE A 295 14.68 10.34 7.19
N PHE A 296 13.69 10.22 6.30
CA PHE A 296 13.06 8.92 6.02
C PHE A 296 13.68 8.30 4.76
N LEU A 297 14.05 7.03 4.85
CA LEU A 297 14.76 6.26 3.82
C LEU A 297 14.01 4.96 3.60
N GLU A 298 13.69 4.61 2.35
CA GLU A 298 12.99 3.36 2.03
C GLU A 298 13.55 2.69 0.77
N GLU A 299 14.08 1.48 0.91
CA GLU A 299 14.50 0.65 -0.23
C GLU A 299 13.30 -0.17 -0.72
N THR A 300 12.96 -0.02 -2.00
CA THR A 300 11.69 -0.49 -2.57
C THR A 300 11.89 -1.34 -3.82
N SER A 301 11.23 -2.50 -3.87
CA SER A 301 11.04 -3.30 -5.07
C SER A 301 9.75 -2.86 -5.76
N LEU A 302 9.85 -2.19 -6.92
CA LEU A 302 8.72 -1.56 -7.61
C LEU A 302 7.52 -2.50 -7.82
N VAL A 303 7.76 -3.67 -8.43
CA VAL A 303 6.79 -4.75 -8.56
C VAL A 303 7.50 -6.08 -8.87
N ALA A 304 7.13 -7.14 -8.15
CA ALA A 304 7.60 -8.50 -8.40
C ALA A 304 6.45 -9.52 -8.21
N ARG A 305 6.57 -10.71 -8.81
CA ARG A 305 5.59 -11.81 -8.66
C ARG A 305 6.33 -13.16 -8.62
N PRO A 306 6.48 -13.81 -7.44
CA PRO A 306 6.12 -13.32 -6.10
C PRO A 306 6.89 -12.07 -5.68
N GLY A 307 6.44 -11.38 -4.64
CA GLY A 307 7.15 -10.25 -4.04
C GLY A 307 8.54 -10.64 -3.52
N LEU A 308 9.46 -9.67 -3.47
CA LEU A 308 10.76 -9.87 -2.84
C LEU A 308 10.62 -10.20 -1.36
N ARG A 309 11.58 -10.96 -0.83
CA ARG A 309 11.66 -11.22 0.61
C ARG A 309 12.20 -9.96 1.31
N MET A 310 11.73 -9.72 2.53
CA MET A 310 12.12 -8.54 3.32
C MET A 310 13.62 -8.51 3.64
N ASP A 311 14.23 -9.68 3.87
CA ASP A 311 15.68 -9.81 4.13
C ASP A 311 16.55 -9.37 2.93
N ASP A 312 16.14 -9.71 1.70
CA ASP A 312 16.82 -9.26 0.47
C ASP A 312 16.78 -7.73 0.31
N ILE A 313 15.70 -7.07 0.74
CA ILE A 313 15.56 -5.61 0.68
C ILE A 313 16.40 -4.94 1.79
N GLN A 314 16.35 -5.48 3.01
CA GLN A 314 17.15 -5.00 4.14
C GLN A 314 18.66 -5.08 3.86
N ASP A 315 19.13 -6.18 3.26
CA ASP A 315 20.54 -6.33 2.85
C ASP A 315 20.96 -5.27 1.81
N ARG A 316 20.09 -4.96 0.82
CA ARG A 316 20.35 -3.90 -0.18
C ARG A 316 20.38 -2.51 0.46
N MET A 317 19.43 -2.22 1.33
CA MET A 317 19.40 -0.95 2.08
C MET A 317 20.70 -0.76 2.87
N VAL A 318 21.14 -1.76 3.64
CA VAL A 318 22.39 -1.70 4.41
C VAL A 318 23.61 -1.47 3.51
N ALA A 319 23.69 -2.17 2.36
CA ALA A 319 24.75 -1.94 1.39
C ALA A 319 24.75 -0.50 0.85
N ARG A 320 23.57 0.07 0.57
CA ARG A 320 23.39 1.44 0.09
C ARG A 320 23.75 2.48 1.15
N LEU A 321 23.23 2.37 2.37
CA LEU A 321 23.55 3.31 3.48
C LEU A 321 25.06 3.38 3.73
N LYS A 322 25.71 2.22 3.78
CA LYS A 322 27.17 2.11 3.94
C LYS A 322 27.94 2.75 2.78
N HIS A 323 27.49 2.56 1.54
CA HIS A 323 28.11 3.18 0.36
C HIS A 323 27.95 4.71 0.35
N LEU A 324 26.81 5.22 0.81
CA LEU A 324 26.52 6.65 0.92
C LEU A 324 27.11 7.32 2.17
N GLY A 325 27.78 6.56 3.06
CA GLY A 325 28.35 7.07 4.31
C GLY A 325 27.32 7.43 5.39
N ILE A 326 26.06 6.98 5.25
CA ILE A 326 24.97 7.33 6.17
C ILE A 326 25.07 6.51 7.44
N ASN A 327 25.58 7.12 8.51
CA ASN A 327 25.66 6.53 9.84
C ASN A 327 24.38 6.83 10.63
N VAL A 328 23.56 5.81 10.88
CA VAL A 328 22.33 5.92 11.67
C VAL A 328 22.66 6.00 13.16
N LYS A 329 22.17 7.04 13.85
CA LYS A 329 22.29 7.21 15.31
C LYS A 329 21.14 6.51 16.04
N SER A 330 19.92 6.67 15.53
CA SER A 330 18.70 6.09 16.09
C SER A 330 17.59 6.02 15.04
N ILE A 331 16.76 4.97 15.11
CA ILE A 331 15.53 4.85 14.32
C ILE A 331 14.36 5.32 15.20
N GLU A 332 13.52 6.21 14.68
CA GLU A 332 12.28 6.65 15.32
C GLU A 332 11.11 5.72 14.98
N GLU A 333 11.04 5.29 13.72
CA GLU A 333 9.99 4.43 13.16
C GLU A 333 10.61 3.49 12.11
N ASP A 334 10.21 2.22 12.06
CA ASP A 334 10.43 1.34 10.90
C ASP A 334 9.11 1.10 10.15
N GLU A 335 9.22 0.73 8.88
CA GLU A 335 8.09 0.37 8.02
C GLU A 335 8.41 -0.87 7.18
N GLN A 336 7.49 -1.82 7.18
CA GLN A 336 7.55 -3.03 6.36
C GLN A 336 6.32 -3.05 5.45
N CYS A 337 6.50 -2.63 4.21
CA CYS A 337 5.41 -2.43 3.27
C CYS A 337 5.29 -3.62 2.31
N VAL A 338 4.07 -4.14 2.14
CA VAL A 338 3.74 -5.17 1.13
C VAL A 338 2.42 -4.77 0.47
N ILE A 339 2.52 -4.11 -0.69
CA ILE A 339 1.36 -3.62 -1.44
C ILE A 339 1.01 -4.62 -2.54
N PRO A 340 -0.20 -5.20 -2.55
CA PRO A 340 -0.68 -5.99 -3.69
C PRO A 340 -0.95 -5.05 -4.88
N MET A 341 -0.10 -5.12 -5.88
CA MET A 341 -0.15 -4.32 -7.10
C MET A 341 -1.23 -4.89 -8.01
N GLY A 342 -2.35 -4.17 -8.10
CA GLY A 342 -3.51 -4.57 -8.90
C GLY A 342 -4.25 -5.79 -8.32
N GLY A 343 -4.22 -6.91 -9.05
CA GLY A 343 -5.07 -8.07 -8.78
C GLY A 343 -6.46 -7.99 -9.45
N PRO A 344 -7.33 -8.99 -9.26
CA PRO A 344 -8.69 -8.97 -9.81
C PRO A 344 -9.53 -7.86 -9.17
N LEU A 345 -10.42 -7.25 -9.95
CA LEU A 345 -11.55 -6.51 -9.38
C LEU A 345 -12.47 -7.48 -8.61
N PRO A 346 -13.20 -7.00 -7.60
CA PRO A 346 -14.29 -7.77 -7.01
C PRO A 346 -15.37 -8.09 -8.05
N VAL A 347 -16.29 -9.01 -7.75
CA VAL A 347 -17.49 -9.23 -8.57
C VAL A 347 -18.33 -7.95 -8.59
N LEU A 348 -18.68 -7.46 -9.78
CA LEU A 348 -19.45 -6.24 -9.97
C LEU A 348 -20.75 -6.54 -10.75
N PRO A 349 -21.93 -6.15 -10.27
CA PRO A 349 -22.23 -5.66 -8.91
C PRO A 349 -22.27 -6.79 -7.87
N GLN A 350 -22.28 -6.44 -6.58
CA GLN A 350 -22.58 -7.35 -5.47
C GLN A 350 -23.15 -6.58 -4.25
N ARG A 351 -23.78 -7.27 -3.30
CA ARG A 351 -24.49 -6.65 -2.15
C ARG A 351 -23.60 -5.91 -1.15
N VAL A 352 -22.33 -6.29 -1.00
CA VAL A 352 -21.35 -5.53 -0.22
C VAL A 352 -20.65 -4.54 -1.15
N VAL A 353 -20.72 -3.24 -0.83
CA VAL A 353 -19.92 -2.22 -1.51
C VAL A 353 -18.50 -2.25 -0.95
N GLY A 354 -17.48 -1.97 -1.76
CA GLY A 354 -16.10 -1.84 -1.29
C GLY A 354 -15.50 -0.48 -1.61
N ILE A 355 -14.47 -0.07 -0.87
CA ILE A 355 -13.63 1.09 -1.21
C ILE A 355 -12.14 0.82 -0.90
N GLY A 356 -11.23 1.46 -1.63
CA GLY A 356 -9.79 1.34 -1.46
C GLY A 356 -9.25 -0.04 -1.89
N GLY A 357 -8.40 -0.64 -1.06
CA GLY A 357 -7.70 -1.89 -1.39
C GLY A 357 -8.63 -3.04 -1.76
N THR A 358 -9.72 -3.24 -1.01
CA THR A 358 -10.69 -4.32 -1.22
C THR A 358 -11.46 -4.12 -2.55
N ALA A 359 -11.70 -2.87 -2.95
CA ALA A 359 -12.29 -2.52 -4.24
C ALA A 359 -11.31 -2.57 -5.42
N GLY A 360 -10.05 -2.98 -5.21
CA GLY A 360 -9.05 -3.08 -6.29
C GLY A 360 -8.51 -1.74 -6.78
N MET A 361 -8.55 -0.69 -5.94
CA MET A 361 -8.20 0.70 -6.29
C MET A 361 -6.68 1.01 -6.29
N VAL A 362 -5.83 0.11 -5.80
CA VAL A 362 -4.35 0.25 -5.91
C VAL A 362 -3.98 0.45 -7.38
N HIS A 363 -3.16 1.45 -7.68
CA HIS A 363 -2.61 1.65 -9.02
C HIS A 363 -1.65 0.49 -9.38
N PRO A 364 -1.99 -0.40 -10.34
CA PRO A 364 -1.22 -1.61 -10.60
C PRO A 364 0.26 -1.38 -10.93
N SER A 365 0.61 -0.27 -11.60
CA SER A 365 1.99 0.03 -12.00
C SER A 365 2.83 0.83 -10.99
N THR A 366 2.24 1.41 -9.93
CA THR A 366 2.94 2.37 -9.03
C THR A 366 2.75 2.10 -7.55
N GLY A 367 1.63 1.47 -7.14
CA GLY A 367 1.28 1.24 -5.74
C GLY A 367 0.45 2.37 -5.11
N TYR A 368 0.34 3.51 -5.78
CA TYR A 368 -0.44 4.65 -5.28
C TYR A 368 -1.92 4.31 -5.11
N MET A 369 -2.47 4.75 -3.98
CA MET A 369 -3.85 4.46 -3.60
C MET A 369 -4.48 5.57 -2.76
N VAL A 370 -3.75 6.24 -1.85
CA VAL A 370 -4.36 7.13 -0.84
C VAL A 370 -5.14 8.29 -1.47
N ALA A 371 -4.49 9.14 -2.29
CA ALA A 371 -5.15 10.28 -2.93
C ALA A 371 -6.31 9.83 -3.85
N ARG A 372 -6.08 8.80 -4.68
CA ARG A 372 -7.11 8.18 -5.54
C ARG A 372 -8.33 7.69 -4.76
N THR A 373 -8.12 7.15 -3.56
CA THR A 373 -9.21 6.62 -2.71
C THR A 373 -9.96 7.74 -2.02
N LEU A 374 -9.27 8.77 -1.53
CA LEU A 374 -9.91 9.95 -0.96
C LEU A 374 -10.73 10.71 -2.02
N ALA A 375 -10.21 10.86 -3.24
CA ALA A 375 -10.94 11.44 -4.36
C ALA A 375 -12.15 10.60 -4.84
N ALA A 376 -12.19 9.30 -4.52
CA ALA A 376 -13.33 8.44 -4.83
C ALA A 376 -14.37 8.35 -3.68
N ALA A 377 -14.00 8.70 -2.45
CA ALA A 377 -14.91 8.67 -1.31
C ALA A 377 -16.17 9.55 -1.51
N PRO A 378 -16.10 10.77 -2.09
CA PRO A 378 -17.28 11.54 -2.45
C PRO A 378 -18.20 10.84 -3.46
N ILE A 379 -17.64 10.11 -4.43
CA ILE A 379 -18.43 9.39 -5.44
C ILE A 379 -19.26 8.30 -4.76
N VAL A 380 -18.62 7.49 -3.89
CA VAL A 380 -19.28 6.44 -3.11
C VAL A 380 -20.29 7.02 -2.13
N ALA A 381 -19.93 8.09 -1.41
CA ALA A 381 -20.81 8.72 -0.43
C ALA A 381 -22.06 9.33 -1.09
N ASN A 382 -21.89 10.11 -2.16
CA ASN A 382 -22.99 10.74 -2.88
C ASN A 382 -23.95 9.69 -3.49
N ALA A 383 -23.41 8.61 -4.04
CA ALA A 383 -24.24 7.50 -4.53
C ALA A 383 -25.07 6.87 -3.39
N ILE A 384 -24.45 6.59 -2.23
CA ILE A 384 -25.18 6.05 -1.05
C ILE A 384 -26.28 7.03 -0.61
N VAL A 385 -25.96 8.32 -0.45
CA VAL A 385 -26.91 9.36 -0.04
C VAL A 385 -28.07 9.49 -1.03
N GLN A 386 -27.78 9.56 -2.33
CA GLN A 386 -28.78 9.73 -3.38
C GLN A 386 -29.77 8.56 -3.45
N TYR A 387 -29.28 7.32 -3.34
CA TYR A 387 -30.13 6.14 -3.52
C TYR A 387 -30.89 5.77 -2.23
N LEU A 388 -30.31 5.99 -1.04
CA LEU A 388 -31.03 5.83 0.23
C LEU A 388 -32.04 6.94 0.49
N GLY A 389 -31.74 8.18 0.10
CA GLY A 389 -32.66 9.32 0.20
C GLY A 389 -33.76 9.36 -0.87
N SER A 390 -33.93 8.30 -1.67
CA SER A 390 -34.94 8.27 -2.74
C SER A 390 -36.24 7.59 -2.28
N ASP A 391 -37.38 8.27 -2.46
CA ASP A 391 -38.74 7.81 -2.07
C ASP A 391 -39.20 6.47 -2.70
N ARG A 392 -38.36 5.84 -3.55
CA ARG A 392 -38.70 4.65 -4.31
C ARG A 392 -38.49 3.33 -3.56
N GLY A 393 -37.95 3.36 -2.34
CA GLY A 393 -37.79 2.16 -1.51
C GLY A 393 -36.93 1.07 -2.19
N LEU A 394 -35.82 1.48 -2.81
CA LEU A 394 -34.95 0.60 -3.58
C LEU A 394 -34.45 -0.59 -2.73
N LEU A 395 -34.36 -1.76 -3.35
CA LEU A 395 -33.76 -2.92 -2.68
C LEU A 395 -32.25 -2.70 -2.50
N GLY A 396 -31.67 -3.20 -1.41
CA GLY A 396 -30.26 -2.90 -1.10
C GLY A 396 -29.25 -3.47 -2.12
N ASP A 397 -29.64 -4.48 -2.90
CA ASP A 397 -28.88 -4.93 -4.09
C ASP A 397 -28.87 -3.89 -5.20
N GLU A 398 -29.99 -3.19 -5.45
CA GLU A 398 -30.07 -2.11 -6.43
C GLU A 398 -29.24 -0.90 -5.99
N VAL A 399 -29.31 -0.54 -4.70
CA VAL A 399 -28.48 0.52 -4.10
C VAL A 399 -27.00 0.17 -4.29
N SER A 400 -26.58 -1.03 -3.86
CA SER A 400 -25.18 -1.46 -3.95
C SER A 400 -24.69 -1.57 -5.39
N ALA A 401 -25.54 -2.05 -6.32
CA ALA A 401 -25.22 -2.14 -7.73
C ALA A 401 -24.97 -0.77 -8.38
N ARG A 402 -25.74 0.25 -8.01
CA ARG A 402 -25.51 1.62 -8.50
C ARG A 402 -24.25 2.24 -7.90
N VAL A 403 -24.01 2.08 -6.59
CA VAL A 403 -22.76 2.56 -5.96
C VAL A 403 -21.53 1.89 -6.60
N TRP A 404 -21.62 0.60 -6.94
CA TRP A 404 -20.57 -0.08 -7.71
C TRP A 404 -20.39 0.47 -9.12
N LYS A 405 -21.49 0.79 -9.83
CA LYS A 405 -21.46 1.42 -11.16
C LYS A 405 -20.81 2.80 -11.13
N ASP A 406 -21.08 3.60 -10.09
CA ASP A 406 -20.55 4.95 -9.95
C ASP A 406 -19.07 4.94 -9.52
N LEU A 407 -18.63 3.94 -8.73
CA LEU A 407 -17.22 3.73 -8.36
C LEU A 407 -16.37 3.13 -9.50
N TRP A 408 -16.91 2.15 -10.22
CA TRP A 408 -16.25 1.45 -11.34
C TRP A 408 -17.04 1.57 -12.65
N PRO A 409 -17.23 2.80 -13.18
CA PRO A 409 -17.77 2.99 -14.52
C PRO A 409 -16.77 2.45 -15.56
N ILE A 410 -17.27 2.16 -16.75
CA ILE A 410 -16.52 1.49 -17.82
C ILE A 410 -15.22 2.22 -18.17
N GLU A 411 -15.20 3.55 -18.12
CA GLU A 411 -14.00 4.37 -18.34
C GLU A 411 -12.90 4.08 -17.30
N ARG A 412 -13.26 3.92 -16.02
CA ARG A 412 -12.32 3.60 -14.94
C ARG A 412 -11.87 2.14 -14.96
N ARG A 413 -12.74 1.21 -15.36
CA ARG A 413 -12.35 -0.20 -15.55
C ARG A 413 -11.36 -0.34 -16.70
N ARG A 414 -11.65 0.28 -17.85
CA ARG A 414 -10.77 0.32 -19.01
C ARG A 414 -9.45 1.08 -18.76
N GLN A 415 -9.50 2.18 -18.00
CA GLN A 415 -8.29 2.86 -17.49
C GLN A 415 -7.41 1.89 -16.68
N ARG A 416 -8.02 1.14 -15.75
CA ARG A 416 -7.32 0.18 -14.89
C ARG A 416 -6.66 -0.95 -15.70
N GLU A 417 -7.29 -1.44 -16.75
CA GLU A 417 -6.69 -2.46 -17.63
C GLU A 417 -5.39 -1.98 -18.29
N PHE A 418 -5.28 -0.70 -18.64
CA PHE A 418 -4.04 -0.12 -19.13
C PHE A 418 -2.93 -0.07 -18.06
N PHE A 419 -3.29 0.20 -16.80
CA PHE A 419 -2.32 0.13 -15.70
C PHE A 419 -1.90 -1.32 -15.40
N CYS A 420 -2.82 -2.29 -15.52
CA CYS A 420 -2.51 -3.72 -15.45
C CYS A 420 -1.51 -4.13 -16.56
N PHE A 421 -1.73 -3.67 -17.79
CA PHE A 421 -0.79 -3.83 -18.90
C PHE A 421 0.60 -3.26 -18.56
N GLY A 422 0.67 -2.01 -18.05
CA GLY A 422 1.93 -1.40 -17.63
C GLY A 422 2.65 -2.21 -16.54
N MET A 423 1.92 -2.73 -15.56
CA MET A 423 2.46 -3.62 -14.52
C MET A 423 3.03 -4.93 -15.10
N ASP A 424 2.31 -5.57 -16.02
CA ASP A 424 2.74 -6.84 -16.64
C ASP A 424 3.95 -6.65 -17.60
N VAL A 425 4.22 -5.42 -18.06
CA VAL A 425 5.49 -5.06 -18.72
C VAL A 425 6.60 -4.87 -17.69
N LEU A 426 6.37 -4.09 -16.63
CA LEU A 426 7.34 -3.82 -15.56
C LEU A 426 7.83 -5.12 -14.89
N LEU A 427 6.94 -6.09 -14.66
CA LEU A 427 7.24 -7.43 -14.13
C LEU A 427 8.25 -8.24 -14.96
N LYS A 428 8.60 -7.80 -16.18
CA LYS A 428 9.54 -8.46 -17.10
C LYS A 428 10.81 -7.64 -17.34
N LEU A 429 10.98 -6.51 -16.66
CA LEU A 429 12.18 -5.68 -16.80
C LEU A 429 13.23 -6.08 -15.77
N ASP A 430 14.45 -6.27 -16.27
CA ASP A 430 15.66 -6.32 -15.46
C ASP A 430 16.11 -4.89 -15.11
N LEU A 431 17.20 -4.72 -14.36
CA LEU A 431 17.70 -3.38 -14.01
C LEU A 431 17.99 -2.51 -15.26
N PRO A 432 18.71 -2.99 -16.31
CA PRO A 432 18.90 -2.21 -17.53
C PRO A 432 17.59 -1.81 -18.23
N GLY A 433 16.61 -2.72 -18.35
CA GLY A 433 15.30 -2.42 -18.94
C GLY A 433 14.51 -1.41 -18.12
N THR A 434 14.54 -1.54 -16.79
CA THR A 434 13.87 -0.64 -15.84
C THR A 434 14.45 0.77 -15.92
N ARG A 435 15.78 0.91 -15.95
CA ARG A 435 16.47 2.19 -16.16
C ARG A 435 16.03 2.87 -17.46
N ARG A 436 16.05 2.15 -18.58
CA ARG A 436 15.62 2.69 -19.88
C ARG A 436 14.13 3.07 -19.91
N PHE A 437 13.28 2.30 -19.25
CA PHE A 437 11.85 2.59 -19.12
C PHE A 437 11.63 3.91 -18.37
N PHE A 438 12.24 4.08 -17.20
CA PHE A 438 12.08 5.31 -16.41
C PHE A 438 12.79 6.52 -17.04
N ASP A 439 13.88 6.31 -17.77
CA ASP A 439 14.50 7.37 -18.56
C ASP A 439 13.51 7.96 -19.57
N ALA A 440 12.84 7.10 -20.36
CA ALA A 440 11.82 7.50 -21.31
C ALA A 440 10.56 8.07 -20.61
N PHE A 441 10.07 7.44 -19.54
CA PHE A 441 8.86 7.84 -18.82
C PHE A 441 8.97 9.26 -18.22
N PHE A 442 10.12 9.61 -17.63
CA PHE A 442 10.35 10.94 -17.07
C PHE A 442 10.89 11.95 -18.10
N ASN A 443 11.07 11.56 -19.37
CA ASN A 443 11.26 12.49 -20.50
C ASN A 443 9.93 12.90 -21.16
N LEU A 444 8.80 12.29 -20.77
CA LEU A 444 7.48 12.67 -21.27
C LEU A 444 7.08 14.08 -20.79
N GLU A 445 6.18 14.72 -21.54
CA GLU A 445 5.57 15.99 -21.10
C GLU A 445 4.90 15.81 -19.71
N PRO A 446 4.95 16.83 -18.83
CA PRO A 446 4.40 16.76 -17.48
C PRO A 446 2.97 16.20 -17.41
N HIS A 447 2.09 16.60 -18.34
CA HIS A 447 0.71 16.07 -18.44
C HIS A 447 0.65 14.55 -18.36
N TYR A 448 1.49 13.87 -19.14
CA TYR A 448 1.48 12.43 -19.29
C TYR A 448 1.96 11.70 -18.04
N TRP A 449 3.14 12.04 -17.52
CA TRP A 449 3.64 11.33 -16.34
C TRP A 449 2.93 11.76 -15.04
N HIS A 450 2.52 13.03 -14.91
CA HIS A 450 1.67 13.48 -13.80
C HIS A 450 0.35 12.70 -13.82
N GLY A 451 -0.31 12.66 -14.98
CA GLY A 451 -1.61 12.04 -15.14
C GLY A 451 -1.57 10.52 -14.99
N PHE A 452 -0.50 9.85 -15.44
CA PHE A 452 -0.34 8.42 -15.24
C PHE A 452 -0.21 8.11 -13.73
N LEU A 453 0.76 8.71 -13.04
CA LEU A 453 0.97 8.47 -11.60
C LEU A 453 -0.30 8.75 -10.77
N SER A 454 -1.02 9.83 -11.08
CA SER A 454 -2.24 10.24 -10.37
C SER A 454 -3.54 9.61 -10.87
N SER A 455 -3.49 8.63 -11.80
CA SER A 455 -4.67 8.02 -12.43
C SER A 455 -5.67 9.03 -13.05
N ARG A 456 -5.17 10.12 -13.64
CA ARG A 456 -5.96 11.17 -14.30
C ARG A 456 -6.15 10.96 -15.81
N LEU A 457 -5.25 10.22 -16.49
CA LEU A 457 -5.38 9.92 -17.91
C LEU A 457 -6.46 8.86 -18.17
N TYR A 458 -7.31 9.07 -19.18
CA TYR A 458 -8.28 8.07 -19.67
C TYR A 458 -7.84 7.46 -21.02
N LEU A 459 -8.57 6.47 -21.55
CA LEU A 459 -8.12 5.66 -22.69
C LEU A 459 -7.47 6.43 -23.87
N PRO A 460 -8.06 7.52 -24.43
CA PRO A 460 -7.43 8.26 -25.53
C PRO A 460 -6.07 8.86 -25.14
N GLU A 461 -5.95 9.35 -23.91
CA GLU A 461 -4.73 9.89 -23.34
C GLU A 461 -3.72 8.80 -22.96
N LEU A 462 -4.20 7.61 -22.58
CA LEU A 462 -3.36 6.44 -22.31
C LEU A 462 -2.78 5.83 -23.59
N PHE A 463 -3.52 5.84 -24.70
CA PHE A 463 -2.99 5.47 -26.01
C PHE A 463 -1.92 6.47 -26.48
N THR A 464 -2.16 7.77 -26.36
CA THR A 464 -1.16 8.80 -26.71
C THR A 464 0.05 8.79 -25.77
N PHE A 465 -0.16 8.58 -24.46
CA PHE A 465 0.91 8.26 -23.48
C PHE A 465 1.75 7.06 -23.94
N GLY A 466 1.12 5.95 -24.34
CA GLY A 466 1.82 4.75 -24.78
C GLY A 466 2.63 4.96 -26.05
N LEU A 467 2.09 5.70 -27.02
CA LEU A 467 2.79 6.10 -28.24
C LEU A 467 3.95 7.05 -27.96
N SER A 468 3.77 8.00 -27.04
CA SER A 468 4.81 8.95 -26.61
C SER A 468 5.93 8.21 -25.86
N LEU A 469 5.59 7.32 -24.92
CA LEU A 469 6.58 6.48 -24.24
C LEU A 469 7.37 5.62 -25.23
N PHE A 470 6.71 5.08 -26.26
CA PHE A 470 7.38 4.34 -27.33
C PHE A 470 8.25 5.22 -28.24
N SER A 471 7.88 6.48 -28.48
CA SER A 471 8.68 7.42 -29.27
C SER A 471 9.92 7.94 -28.51
N TYR A 472 9.82 8.17 -27.20
CA TYR A 472 10.96 8.52 -26.34
C TYR A 472 11.83 7.32 -25.97
N ALA A 473 11.31 6.09 -26.04
CA ALA A 473 12.07 4.87 -25.80
C ALA A 473 13.22 4.66 -26.81
N SER A 474 14.39 4.21 -26.31
CA SER A 474 15.51 3.81 -27.19
C SER A 474 15.16 2.61 -28.07
N ASN A 475 15.88 2.38 -29.17
CA ASN A 475 15.60 1.23 -30.06
C ASN A 475 15.60 -0.12 -29.34
N THR A 476 16.53 -0.33 -28.40
CA THR A 476 16.54 -1.51 -27.52
C THR A 476 15.27 -1.60 -26.69
N SER A 477 14.86 -0.49 -26.07
CA SER A 477 13.64 -0.42 -25.25
C SER A 477 12.38 -0.65 -26.07
N ARG A 478 12.30 -0.15 -27.31
CA ARG A 478 11.18 -0.41 -28.23
C ARG A 478 11.05 -1.90 -28.53
N LEU A 479 12.15 -2.57 -28.86
CA LEU A 479 12.18 -4.02 -29.08
C LEU A 479 11.78 -4.79 -27.81
N GLU A 480 12.24 -4.36 -26.64
CA GLU A 480 11.83 -4.96 -25.36
C GLU A 480 10.36 -4.73 -25.04
N ILE A 481 9.83 -3.51 -25.22
CA ILE A 481 8.41 -3.19 -25.02
C ILE A 481 7.54 -4.03 -25.96
N MET A 482 7.95 -4.20 -27.22
CA MET A 482 7.28 -5.11 -28.15
C MET A 482 7.35 -6.57 -27.66
N ALA A 483 8.54 -7.10 -27.40
CA ALA A 483 8.73 -8.51 -27.04
C ALA A 483 8.07 -8.89 -25.69
N LYS A 484 8.23 -8.04 -24.67
CA LYS A 484 7.70 -8.25 -23.32
C LYS A 484 6.23 -7.84 -23.21
N GLY A 485 5.80 -6.84 -23.98
CA GLY A 485 4.45 -6.26 -23.94
C GLY A 485 3.43 -6.84 -24.92
N THR A 486 3.80 -7.57 -25.99
CA THR A 486 2.80 -8.11 -26.95
C THR A 486 1.73 -8.98 -26.29
N LEU A 487 2.11 -9.94 -25.45
CA LEU A 487 1.13 -10.79 -24.76
C LEU A 487 0.26 -10.00 -23.75
N PRO A 488 0.83 -9.15 -22.86
CA PRO A 488 0.05 -8.21 -22.04
C PRO A 488 -0.91 -7.31 -22.85
N LEU A 489 -0.50 -6.83 -24.02
CA LEU A 489 -1.33 -5.98 -24.89
C LEU A 489 -2.53 -6.76 -25.44
N VAL A 490 -2.31 -8.00 -25.90
CA VAL A 490 -3.40 -8.89 -26.35
C VAL A 490 -4.37 -9.19 -25.20
N ASN A 491 -3.87 -9.44 -23.99
CA ASN A 491 -4.71 -9.64 -22.80
C ASN A 491 -5.55 -8.40 -22.49
N MET A 492 -4.94 -7.21 -22.49
CA MET A 492 -5.63 -5.95 -22.28
C MET A 492 -6.73 -5.74 -23.33
N VAL A 493 -6.42 -5.89 -24.62
CA VAL A 493 -7.39 -5.75 -25.71
C VAL A 493 -8.55 -6.74 -25.57
N ASN A 494 -8.28 -8.00 -25.21
CA ASN A 494 -9.32 -8.99 -24.95
C ASN A 494 -10.23 -8.58 -23.78
N ASN A 495 -9.67 -8.08 -22.69
CA ASN A 495 -10.43 -7.58 -21.55
C ASN A 495 -11.30 -6.36 -21.94
N LEU A 496 -10.76 -5.42 -22.71
CA LEU A 496 -11.49 -4.24 -23.22
C LEU A 496 -12.66 -4.62 -24.16
N ILE A 497 -12.55 -5.73 -24.91
CA ILE A 497 -13.61 -6.26 -25.79
C ILE A 497 -14.71 -7.01 -24.97
N GLN A 498 -14.33 -7.62 -23.85
CA GLN A 498 -15.26 -8.30 -22.93
C GLN A 498 -16.01 -7.31 -22.04
N ASP A 499 -15.38 -6.19 -21.67
CA ASP A 499 -15.96 -5.12 -20.85
C ASP A 499 -16.92 -4.25 -21.70
N LYS A 500 -18.18 -4.67 -21.77
CA LYS A 500 -19.20 -4.12 -22.69
C LYS A 500 -20.15 -3.08 -22.08
N GLU A 501 -20.43 -3.14 -20.78
CA GLU A 501 -21.33 -2.23 -20.04
C GLU A 501 -20.83 -1.99 -18.61
#